data_AF-A0A183H9B2-F1
#
_entry.id   AF-A0A183H9B2-F1
#
_cell.length_a   1.000
_cell.length_b   1.000
_cell.length_c   1.000
_cell.angle_alpha   90.00
_cell.angle_beta   90.00
_cell.angle_gamma   90.00
#
_symmetry.space_group_name_H-M   'P 1'
#
loop_
_entity.id
_entity.type
_entity.pdbx_description
1 polymer ?
#
loop_
_entity_poly.entity_id
_entity_poly.type
_entity_poly.pdbx_seq_one_letter_code
_entity_poly.pdbx_strand_id
1 'polypeptide(L)'
;MASVAHSSQAILTAVQPFYRPPNVEQHDTQPDRPIGYGAFGVVWSVTDPRSGKRVALKKMPNVFQNLASCKRVFREIRMLSSFRHDNVSIFH
;
A
#
# COMPACT_ATOMS: atom_id res chain seq x y z
N MET A 1 37.99 11.21 -44.51
CA MET A 1 37.05 10.35 -43.77
C MET A 1 37.90 9.45 -42.86
N ALA A 2 38.42 9.94 -41.72
CA ALA A 2 37.80 9.89 -40.38
C ALA A 2 37.34 8.47 -39.99
N SER A 3 37.61 7.89 -38.82
CA SER A 3 38.45 8.18 -37.65
C SER A 3 38.38 6.94 -36.75
N VAL A 4 39.54 6.48 -36.28
CA VAL A 4 39.82 5.91 -34.94
C VAL A 4 38.77 5.00 -34.29
N ALA A 5 39.18 3.73 -34.09
CA ALA A 5 38.58 2.79 -33.15
C ALA A 5 38.43 3.41 -31.74
N HIS A 6 37.22 3.42 -31.20
CA HIS A 6 36.94 3.70 -29.80
C HIS A 6 36.30 2.49 -29.13
N SER A 7 36.85 2.22 -27.97
CA SER A 7 36.63 1.17 -27.00
C SER A 7 35.29 1.25 -26.26
N SER A 8 34.78 0.08 -25.88
CA SER A 8 34.07 -0.22 -24.62
C SER A 8 32.63 0.31 -24.43
N GLN A 9 31.81 -0.51 -23.75
CA GLN A 9 30.49 -0.22 -23.14
C GLN A 9 29.20 -0.63 -23.91
N ALA A 10 29.14 -1.83 -24.50
CA ALA A 10 27.85 -2.35 -25.01
C ALA A 10 27.38 -3.67 -24.38
N ILE A 11 28.26 -4.44 -23.71
CA ILE A 11 27.94 -5.81 -23.29
C ILE A 11 27.30 -5.88 -21.89
N LEU A 12 27.27 -4.80 -21.10
CA LEU A 12 26.75 -4.82 -19.72
C LEU A 12 25.38 -4.16 -19.51
N THR A 13 24.77 -3.57 -20.54
CA THR A 13 23.51 -2.79 -20.37
C THR A 13 22.26 -3.53 -20.87
N ALA A 14 22.41 -4.68 -21.52
CA ALA A 14 21.30 -5.44 -22.09
C ALA A 14 20.96 -6.73 -21.33
N VAL A 15 21.45 -6.89 -20.10
CA VAL A 15 20.95 -7.93 -19.17
C VAL A 15 19.62 -7.45 -18.61
N GLN A 16 18.60 -7.66 -19.43
CA GLN A 16 17.21 -8.01 -19.09
C GLN A 16 16.74 -7.62 -17.68
N PRO A 17 15.76 -6.73 -17.51
CA PRO A 17 15.04 -6.54 -16.23
C PRO A 17 14.18 -7.75 -15.82
N PHE A 18 14.42 -8.93 -16.40
CA PHE A 18 13.55 -10.11 -16.38
C PHE A 18 14.17 -11.37 -15.76
N TYR A 19 15.24 -11.26 -14.97
CA TYR A 19 15.60 -12.37 -14.09
C TYR A 19 14.70 -12.37 -12.84
N ARG A 20 13.50 -12.96 -12.97
CA ARG A 20 12.62 -13.28 -11.84
C ARG A 20 12.96 -14.69 -11.36
N PRO A 21 13.44 -14.88 -10.11
CA PRO A 21 13.74 -16.22 -9.60
C PRO A 21 12.46 -17.08 -9.53
N PRO A 22 12.52 -18.38 -9.87
CA PRO A 22 11.36 -19.23 -10.11
C PRO A 22 10.64 -19.74 -8.85
N ASN A 23 10.79 -19.07 -7.70
CA ASN A 23 10.21 -19.52 -6.42
C ASN A 23 9.54 -18.39 -5.61
N VAL A 24 9.24 -17.26 -6.24
CA VAL A 24 8.34 -16.26 -5.62
C VAL A 24 6.94 -16.61 -6.10
N GLU A 25 6.15 -17.26 -5.24
CA GLU A 25 4.71 -17.37 -5.43
C GLU A 25 4.22 -15.98 -5.81
N GLN A 26 3.78 -15.86 -7.06
CA GLN A 26 3.33 -14.63 -7.66
C GLN A 26 1.95 -14.36 -7.10
N HIS A 27 1.88 -14.06 -5.80
CA HIS A 27 0.70 -13.47 -5.21
C HIS A 27 0.40 -12.25 -6.05
N ASP A 28 -0.79 -12.23 -6.63
CA ASP A 28 -1.30 -11.16 -7.48
C ASP A 28 -1.41 -9.86 -6.66
N THR A 29 -0.25 -9.22 -6.42
CA THR A 29 -0.14 -7.97 -5.67
C THR A 29 -0.64 -6.86 -6.57
N GLN A 30 -1.97 -6.71 -6.68
CA GLN A 30 -2.55 -5.49 -7.24
C GLN A 30 -1.92 -4.29 -6.53
N PRO A 31 -1.61 -3.22 -7.28
CA PRO A 31 -0.97 -2.05 -6.72
C PRO A 31 -1.87 -1.39 -5.66
N ASP A 32 -1.23 -0.78 -4.68
CA ASP A 32 -1.89 0.02 -3.66
C ASP A 32 -2.68 1.14 -4.35
N ARG A 33 -3.98 1.23 -4.03
CA ARG A 33 -4.87 2.20 -4.66
C ARG A 33 -5.86 2.80 -3.65
N PRO A 34 -6.27 4.06 -3.83
CA PRO A 34 -7.39 4.61 -3.08
C PRO A 34 -8.68 3.87 -3.46
N ILE A 35 -9.48 3.53 -2.45
CA ILE A 35 -10.78 2.86 -2.60
C ILE A 35 -11.95 3.69 -2.08
N GLY A 36 -11.69 4.77 -1.34
CA GLY A 36 -12.74 5.65 -0.83
C GLY A 36 -12.22 6.97 -0.31
N TYR A 37 -13.06 8.00 -0.44
CA TYR A 37 -12.80 9.36 0.02
C TYR A 37 -13.91 9.78 0.99
N GLY A 38 -13.54 10.43 2.09
CA GLY A 38 -14.52 10.90 3.07
C GLY A 38 -14.01 12.05 3.92
N ALA A 39 -14.88 12.50 4.84
CA ALA A 39 -14.62 13.67 5.69
C ALA A 39 -13.35 13.54 6.56
N PHE A 40 -12.92 12.31 6.86
CA PHE A 40 -11.73 12.03 7.66
C PHE A 40 -10.54 11.55 6.83
N GLY A 41 -10.54 11.74 5.50
CA GLY A 41 -9.42 11.40 4.63
C GLY A 41 -9.73 10.28 3.65
N VAL A 42 -8.70 9.49 3.31
CA VAL A 42 -8.74 8.52 2.22
C VAL A 42 -8.55 7.10 2.76
N VAL A 43 -9.34 6.18 2.23
CA VAL A 43 -9.21 4.74 2.45
C VAL A 43 -8.43 4.16 1.27
N TRP A 44 -7.38 3.40 1.57
CA TRP A 44 -6.53 2.73 0.59
C TRP A 44 -6.68 1.22 0.71
N SER A 45 -6.71 0.51 -0.42
CA SER A 45 -6.47 -0.94 -0.44
C SER A 45 -4.97 -1.15 -0.51
N VAL A 46 -4.39 -1.69 0.56
CA VAL A 46 -2.94 -1.94 0.68
C VAL A 46 -2.66 -3.38 1.09
N THR A 47 -1.45 -3.87 0.81
CA THR A 47 -0.99 -5.17 1.29
C THR A 47 -0.18 -4.97 2.57
N ASP A 48 -0.60 -5.59 3.68
CA ASP A 48 0.19 -5.58 4.91
C ASP A 48 1.46 -6.43 4.72
N PRO A 49 2.67 -5.84 4.80
CA PRO A 49 3.91 -6.58 4.56
C PRO A 49 4.20 -7.64 5.63
N ARG A 50 3.54 -7.58 6.80
CA ARG A 50 3.75 -8.54 7.89
C ARG A 50 2.94 -9.81 7.69
N SER A 51 1.70 -9.67 7.21
CA SER A 51 0.76 -10.78 7.05
C SER A 51 0.55 -11.21 5.60
N GLY A 52 0.98 -10.41 4.62
CA GLY A 52 0.70 -10.60 3.19
C GLY A 52 -0.77 -10.38 2.81
N LYS A 53 -1.62 -9.98 3.75
CA LYS A 53 -3.06 -9.81 3.52
C LYS A 53 -3.36 -8.42 2.96
N ARG A 54 -4.36 -8.35 2.07
CA ARG A 54 -4.94 -7.06 1.69
C ARG A 54 -5.83 -6.52 2.80
N VAL A 55 -5.63 -5.24 3.13
CA VAL A 55 -6.38 -4.52 4.16
C VAL A 55 -6.82 -3.15 3.65
N ALA A 56 -7.90 -2.63 4.24
CA ALA A 56 -8.35 -1.27 4.01
C ALA A 56 -7.69 -0.32 5.03
N LEU A 57 -6.77 0.53 4.58
CA LEU A 57 -6.07 1.51 5.40
C LEU A 57 -6.77 2.87 5.33
N LYS A 58 -7.40 3.32 6.42
CA LYS A 58 -8.03 4.65 6.52
C LYS A 58 -7.05 5.66 7.11
N LYS A 59 -6.44 6.50 6.27
CA LYS A 59 -5.53 7.57 6.70
C LYS A 59 -6.33 8.81 7.12
N MET A 60 -6.17 9.23 8.38
CA MET A 60 -6.89 10.38 8.92
C MET A 60 -5.96 11.56 9.28
N PRO A 61 -5.80 12.57 8.39
CA PRO A 61 -4.98 13.73 8.69
C PRO A 61 -5.66 14.65 9.71
N ASN A 62 -4.86 15.36 10.52
CA ASN A 62 -5.29 16.47 11.38
C ASN A 62 -6.40 16.17 12.39
N VAL A 63 -6.66 14.89 12.71
CA VAL A 63 -7.73 14.49 13.65
C VAL A 63 -7.61 15.15 15.02
N PHE A 64 -6.37 15.39 15.47
CA PHE A 64 -6.10 15.98 16.78
C PHE A 64 -6.23 17.50 16.84
N GLN A 65 -6.40 18.18 15.71
CA GLN A 65 -6.54 19.65 15.67
C GLN A 65 -7.95 20.10 16.10
N ASN A 66 -8.97 19.25 15.97
CA ASN A 66 -10.34 19.55 16.37
C ASN A 66 -10.84 18.52 17.37
N LEU A 67 -11.26 18.99 18.55
CA LEU A 67 -11.80 18.14 19.62
C LEU A 67 -13.01 17.32 19.16
N ALA A 68 -13.90 17.90 18.34
CA ALA A 68 -15.07 17.18 17.84
C ALA A 68 -14.68 16.03 16.91
N SER A 69 -13.72 16.25 16.01
CA SER A 69 -13.15 15.21 15.13
C SER A 69 -12.46 14.11 15.93
N CYS A 70 -11.64 14.48 16.91
CA CYS A 70 -10.97 13.54 17.80
C CYS A 70 -11.96 12.64 18.56
N LYS A 71 -13.00 13.24 19.18
CA LYS A 71 -14.07 12.48 19.85
C LYS A 71 -14.80 11.52 18.90
N ARG A 72 -15.05 11.94 17.65
CA ARG A 72 -15.72 11.12 16.64
C ARG A 72 -14.86 9.93 16.24
N VAL A 73 -13.58 10.14 15.96
CA VAL A 73 -12.62 9.07 15.62
C VAL A 73 -12.41 8.11 16.80
N PHE A 74 -12.29 8.64 18.02
CA PHE A 74 -12.20 7.81 19.22
C PHE A 74 -13.39 6.88 19.36
N ARG A 75 -14.62 7.40 19.19
CA ARG A 75 -15.82 6.57 19.24
C ARG A 75 -15.83 5.49 18.15
N GLU A 76 -15.43 5.83 16.93
CA GLU A 76 -15.32 4.87 15.82
C GLU A 76 -14.35 3.72 16.16
N ILE A 77 -13.15 4.04 16.63
CA ILE A 77 -12.14 3.05 17.03
C ILE A 77 -12.68 2.18 18.17
N ARG A 78 -13.26 2.76 19.21
CA ARG A 78 -13.80 2.01 20.36
C ARG A 78 -14.90 1.05 19.95
N MET A 79 -15.86 1.50 19.12
CA MET A 79 -16.96 0.65 18.66
C MET A 79 -16.45 -0.49 17.76
N LEU A 80 -15.59 -0.20 16.78
CA LEU A 80 -15.04 -1.21 15.88
C LEU A 80 -14.11 -2.20 16.61
N SER A 81 -13.41 -1.78 17.66
CA SER A 81 -12.59 -2.68 18.48
C SER A 81 -13.42 -3.64 19.34
N SER A 82 -14.67 -3.29 19.68
CA SER A 82 -15.53 -4.12 20.53
C SER A 82 -16.43 -5.08 19.75
N PHE A 83 -16.67 -4.82 18.46
CA PHE A 83 -17.54 -5.67 17.65
C PHE A 83 -16.80 -6.90 17.12
N ARG A 84 -17.38 -8.07 17.35
CA ARG A 84 -16.92 -9.36 16.81
C ARG A 84 -18.12 -10.08 16.20
N HIS A 85 -18.44 -9.72 14.97
CA HIS A 85 -19.62 -10.23 14.27
C HIS A 85 -19.34 -10.24 12.76
N ASP A 86 -19.79 -11.28 12.04
CA ASP A 86 -19.48 -11.48 10.61
C ASP A 86 -19.94 -10.30 9.73
N ASN A 87 -21.04 -9.66 10.11
CA ASN A 87 -21.58 -8.48 9.43
C ASN A 87 -20.90 -7.15 9.82
N VAL A 88 -19.86 -7.16 10.65
CA VAL A 88 -19.12 -5.96 11.06
C VAL A 88 -17.65 -6.11 10.68
N SER A 89 -17.11 -5.10 10.02
CA SER A 89 -15.69 -5.09 9.63
C SER A 89 -14.79 -5.21 10.86
N ILE A 90 -13.97 -6.26 10.88
CA ILE A 90 -12.98 -6.50 11.93
C ILE A 90 -11.86 -5.47 11.81
N PHE A 91 -11.56 -4.82 12.93
CA PHE A 91 -10.38 -3.97 13.07
C PHE A 91 -9.16 -4.85 13.38
N HIS A 92 -8.16 -4.83 12.48
CA HIS A 92 -6.89 -5.56 12.62
C HIS A 92 -5.74 -4.63 12.99
#